data_AF-A0A821NAY7-F1
#
_entry.id   AF-A0A821NAY7-F1
#
_cell.length_a   1.000
_cell.length_b   1.000
_cell.length_c   1.000
_cell.angle_alpha   90.00
_cell.angle_beta   90.00
_cell.angle_gamma   90.00
#
_symmetry.space_group_name_H-M   'P 1'
#
loop_
_entity.id
_entity.type
_entity.pdbx_description
1 polymer ?
#
loop_
_entity_poly.entity_id
_entity_poly.type
_entity_poly.pdbx_seq_one_letter_code
_entity_poly.pdbx_strand_id
1 'polypeptide(L)'
;RKLRHSLHNHVVIIILIINFIIEITDISWILYYYRNGVVLIKTSLFCRTWKFLDSSSYVTTAKLVAWASIERYILIFHDSWICAYDSTTYSMFEFITGGITNAIIIAIFSMILIIRLIKQKHRLNQQLNWRKHRKMTIQLLSIVLLFYIFYLPSVIIGILFNCGVPYSNLEYLLAYGQFFSYYINFLLPFVCAGTLPHLRKKIKNTLRIGPVYTRGTVEPTQNTIQRRATDQNSNSHRNC
;
A
#
# COMPACT_ATOMS: atom_id res chain seq x y z
N ARG A 1 6.39 18.58 9.14
CA ARG A 1 6.64 17.75 7.92
C ARG A 1 7.07 16.30 8.22
N LYS A 2 8.00 16.03 9.17
CA LYS A 2 8.40 14.65 9.54
C LYS A 2 7.24 13.79 10.09
N LEU A 3 6.39 14.38 10.94
CA LEU A 3 5.26 13.68 11.57
C LEU A 3 4.24 13.12 10.55
N ARG A 4 3.84 13.92 9.56
CA ARG A 4 2.91 13.51 8.48
C ARG A 4 3.43 12.32 7.67
N HIS A 5 4.74 12.23 7.48
CA HIS A 5 5.35 11.12 6.76
C HIS A 5 5.37 9.83 7.61
N SER A 6 5.39 9.94 8.95
CA SER A 6 5.31 8.78 9.85
C SER A 6 3.89 8.21 9.86
N LEU A 7 2.87 9.06 10.01
CA LEU A 7 1.47 8.63 10.08
C LEU A 7 1.06 7.83 8.84
N HIS A 8 1.43 8.33 7.66
CA HIS A 8 1.10 7.67 6.41
C HIS A 8 1.72 6.27 6.29
N ASN A 9 2.96 6.11 6.77
CA ASN A 9 3.61 4.81 6.76
C ASN A 9 2.89 3.83 7.70
N HIS A 10 2.35 4.30 8.84
CA HIS A 10 1.63 3.44 9.78
C HIS A 10 0.34 2.88 9.18
N VAL A 11 -0.48 3.71 8.51
CA VAL A 11 -1.72 3.23 7.87
C VAL A 11 -1.43 2.14 6.84
N VAL A 12 -0.43 2.34 5.99
CA VAL A 12 -0.02 1.33 5.00
C VAL A 12 0.46 0.05 5.68
N ILE A 13 1.26 0.15 6.74
CA ILE A 13 1.74 -1.02 7.50
C ILE A 13 0.57 -1.80 8.12
N ILE A 14 -0.40 -1.09 8.71
CA ILE A 14 -1.61 -1.71 9.30
C ILE A 14 -2.39 -2.46 8.22
N ILE A 15 -2.61 -1.84 7.05
CA ILE A 15 -3.27 -2.48 5.91
C ILE A 15 -2.51 -3.74 5.49
N LEU A 16 -1.18 -3.70 5.41
CA LEU A 16 -0.36 -4.87 5.04
C LEU A 16 -0.48 -6.01 6.05
N ILE A 17 -0.47 -5.70 7.35
CA ILE A 17 -0.62 -6.70 8.42
C ILE A 17 -2.00 -7.35 8.37
N ILE A 18 -3.05 -6.54 8.22
CA ILE A 18 -4.43 -7.03 8.10
C ILE A 18 -4.55 -7.98 6.90
N ASN A 19 -4.10 -7.55 5.71
CA ASN A 19 -4.14 -8.39 4.50
C ASN A 19 -3.33 -9.68 4.66
N PHE A 20 -2.18 -9.63 5.33
CA PHE A 20 -1.37 -10.82 5.57
C PHE A 20 -2.07 -11.83 6.48
N ILE A 21 -2.74 -11.36 7.55
CA ILE A 21 -3.50 -12.23 8.45
C ILE A 21 -4.69 -12.86 7.71
N ILE A 22 -5.40 -12.07 6.90
CA ILE A 22 -6.51 -12.58 6.06
C ILE A 22 -5.98 -13.66 5.13
N GLU A 23 -4.92 -13.40 4.38
CA GLU A 23 -4.38 -14.35 3.41
C GLU A 23 -3.94 -15.67 4.06
N ILE A 24 -3.30 -15.61 5.24
CA ILE A 24 -2.89 -16.83 5.94
C ILE A 24 -4.09 -17.60 6.46
N THR A 25 -5.10 -16.93 6.99
CA THR A 25 -6.24 -17.60 7.62
C THR A 25 -7.26 -18.06 6.58
N ASP A 26 -7.73 -17.12 5.77
CA ASP A 26 -8.86 -17.27 4.87
C ASP A 26 -8.51 -18.16 3.66
N ILE A 27 -7.42 -17.87 2.95
CA ILE A 27 -7.00 -18.70 1.80
C ILE A 27 -6.71 -20.13 2.25
N SER A 28 -6.09 -20.31 3.42
CA SER A 28 -5.83 -21.66 3.95
C SER A 28 -7.12 -22.44 4.20
N TRP A 29 -8.14 -21.78 4.76
CA TRP A 29 -9.45 -22.41 5.02
C TRP A 29 -10.21 -22.68 3.72
N ILE A 30 -10.19 -21.75 2.77
CA ILE A 30 -10.80 -21.91 1.43
C ILE A 30 -10.15 -23.06 0.68
N LEU A 31 -8.81 -23.11 0.61
CA LEU A 31 -8.08 -24.19 -0.06
C LEU A 31 -8.35 -25.55 0.59
N TYR A 32 -8.42 -25.59 1.93
CA TYR A 32 -8.78 -26.81 2.65
C TYR A 32 -10.20 -27.28 2.29
N TYR A 33 -11.16 -26.36 2.24
CA TYR A 33 -12.54 -26.65 1.86
C TYR A 33 -12.62 -27.20 0.43
N TYR A 34 -11.98 -26.54 -0.54
CA TYR A 34 -11.98 -27.02 -1.93
C TYR A 34 -11.27 -28.36 -2.11
N ARG A 35 -10.21 -28.62 -1.34
CA ARG A 35 -9.47 -29.89 -1.42
C ARG A 35 -10.24 -31.07 -0.83
N ASN A 36 -10.95 -30.86 0.28
CA ASN A 36 -11.56 -31.96 1.04
C ASN A 36 -13.09 -32.03 0.90
N GLY A 37 -13.74 -31.03 0.30
CA GLY A 37 -15.19 -30.90 0.24
C GLY A 37 -15.87 -30.70 1.60
N VAL A 38 -15.08 -30.46 2.67
CA VAL A 38 -15.56 -30.28 4.03
C VAL A 38 -14.85 -29.11 4.69
N VAL A 39 -15.60 -28.34 5.49
CA VAL A 39 -15.03 -27.29 6.34
C VAL A 39 -14.21 -27.91 7.47
N LEU A 40 -13.10 -27.26 7.86
CA LEU A 40 -12.19 -27.73 8.91
C LEU A 40 -12.94 -27.97 10.24
N ILE A 41 -13.84 -27.06 10.59
CA ILE A 41 -14.66 -27.12 11.80
C ILE A 41 -16.12 -26.98 11.39
N LYS A 42 -16.92 -28.04 11.57
CA LYS A 42 -18.34 -28.10 11.18
C LYS A 42 -19.29 -27.44 12.20
N THR A 43 -18.83 -26.45 12.96
CA THR A 43 -19.69 -25.76 13.94
C THR A 43 -20.35 -24.54 13.30
N SER A 44 -21.62 -24.30 13.62
CA SER A 44 -22.35 -23.12 13.13
C SER A 44 -21.66 -21.81 13.52
N LEU A 45 -21.05 -21.80 14.73
CA LEU A 45 -20.28 -20.67 15.22
C LEU A 45 -19.08 -20.37 14.31
N PHE A 46 -18.28 -21.38 13.96
CA PHE A 46 -17.12 -21.21 13.08
C PHE A 46 -17.53 -20.63 11.72
N CYS A 47 -18.59 -21.15 11.10
CA CYS A 47 -19.08 -20.66 9.80
C CYS A 47 -19.54 -19.19 9.86
N ARG A 48 -20.27 -18.80 10.92
CA ARG A 48 -20.69 -17.39 11.11
C ARG A 48 -19.50 -16.48 11.35
N THR A 49 -18.55 -16.89 12.20
CA THR A 49 -17.35 -16.13 12.49
C THR A 49 -16.47 -15.98 11.25
N TRP A 50 -16.29 -17.05 10.48
CA TRP A 50 -15.51 -17.03 9.25
C TRP A 50 -16.15 -16.08 8.22
N LYS A 51 -17.45 -16.22 7.95
CA LYS A 51 -18.17 -15.30 7.06
C LYS A 51 -18.11 -13.84 7.52
N PHE A 52 -18.19 -13.60 8.83
CA PHE A 52 -18.06 -12.27 9.40
C PHE A 52 -16.65 -11.71 9.20
N LEU A 53 -15.60 -12.51 9.43
CA LEU A 53 -14.21 -12.12 9.24
C LEU A 53 -13.91 -11.82 7.77
N ASP A 54 -14.29 -12.70 6.85
CA ASP A 54 -14.14 -12.50 5.40
C ASP A 54 -14.78 -11.17 4.96
N SER A 55 -16.08 -11.01 5.24
CA SER A 55 -16.82 -9.80 4.85
C SER A 55 -16.30 -8.52 5.53
N SER A 56 -16.07 -8.55 6.85
CA SER A 56 -15.62 -7.37 7.61
C SER A 56 -14.23 -6.94 7.22
N SER A 57 -13.34 -7.90 6.96
CA SER A 57 -11.95 -7.63 6.62
C SER A 57 -11.83 -6.98 5.25
N TYR A 58 -12.59 -7.47 4.26
CA TYR A 58 -12.67 -6.88 2.94
C TYR A 58 -13.17 -5.43 2.99
N VAL A 59 -14.29 -5.20 3.69
CA VAL A 59 -14.87 -3.85 3.85
C VAL A 59 -13.91 -2.93 4.59
N THR A 60 -13.23 -3.43 5.64
CA THR A 60 -12.27 -2.64 6.41
C THR A 60 -11.07 -2.23 5.57
N THR A 61 -10.50 -3.14 4.77
CA THR A 61 -9.40 -2.81 3.86
C THR A 61 -9.82 -1.77 2.82
N ALA A 62 -10.99 -1.93 2.21
CA ALA A 62 -11.52 -0.94 1.25
C ALA A 62 -11.73 0.44 1.89
N LYS A 63 -12.27 0.48 3.11
CA LYS A 63 -12.47 1.73 3.88
C LYS A 63 -11.15 2.37 4.28
N LEU A 64 -10.16 1.60 4.74
CA LEU A 64 -8.84 2.12 5.07
C LEU A 64 -8.13 2.71 3.84
N VAL A 65 -8.28 2.07 2.68
CA VAL A 65 -7.77 2.61 1.40
C VAL A 65 -8.49 3.90 1.01
N ALA A 66 -9.81 3.95 1.14
CA ALA A 66 -10.60 5.16 0.88
C ALA A 66 -10.20 6.31 1.81
N TRP A 67 -10.14 6.05 3.12
CA TRP A 67 -9.69 7.01 4.12
C TRP A 67 -8.28 7.52 3.84
N ALA A 68 -7.33 6.62 3.56
CA ALA A 68 -5.97 7.00 3.19
C ALA A 68 -5.94 7.88 1.92
N SER A 69 -6.87 7.69 0.99
CA SER A 69 -7.01 8.52 -0.21
C SER A 69 -7.53 9.92 0.11
N ILE A 70 -8.57 10.00 0.95
CA ILE A 70 -9.19 11.26 1.40
C ILE A 70 -8.19 12.06 2.24
N GLU A 71 -7.53 11.43 3.21
CA GLU A 71 -6.52 12.06 4.06
C GLU A 71 -5.41 12.67 3.20
N ARG A 72 -4.92 11.93 2.19
CA ARG A 72 -3.92 12.43 1.24
C ARG A 72 -4.43 13.59 0.40
N TYR A 73 -5.68 13.56 -0.03
CA TYR A 73 -6.31 14.67 -0.75
C TYR A 73 -6.33 15.92 0.15
N ILE A 74 -6.84 15.81 1.38
CA ILE A 74 -6.92 16.92 2.33
C ILE A 74 -5.53 17.50 2.63
N LEU A 75 -4.53 16.65 2.89
CA LEU A 75 -3.15 17.07 3.18
C LEU A 75 -2.45 17.79 2.02
N ILE A 76 -2.92 17.63 0.78
CA ILE A 76 -2.35 18.32 -0.37
C ILE A 76 -3.04 19.69 -0.57
N PHE A 77 -4.33 19.78 -0.29
CA PHE A 77 -5.15 20.94 -0.68
C PHE A 77 -5.55 21.87 0.47
N HIS A 78 -5.71 21.36 1.69
CA HIS A 78 -6.31 22.10 2.80
C HIS A 78 -5.53 21.88 4.10
N ASP A 79 -4.26 22.29 4.11
CA ASP A 79 -3.40 22.19 5.29
C ASP A 79 -3.95 22.95 6.52
N SER A 80 -4.83 23.94 6.31
CA SER A 80 -5.48 24.73 7.37
C SER A 80 -6.76 24.12 7.95
N TRP A 81 -7.36 23.10 7.32
CA TRP A 81 -8.65 22.53 7.75
C TRP A 81 -8.49 21.43 8.81
N ILE A 82 -7.26 20.98 9.05
CA ILE A 82 -6.94 19.89 9.99
C ILE A 82 -7.16 20.28 11.46
N CYS A 83 -7.28 21.57 11.78
CA CYS A 83 -7.46 22.01 13.18
C CYS A 83 -8.94 22.08 13.65
N ALA A 84 -9.93 21.74 12.81
CA ALA A 84 -11.35 21.91 13.16
C ALA A 84 -12.17 20.60 13.18
N TYR A 85 -11.51 19.44 13.10
CA TYR A 85 -12.22 18.15 12.98
C TYR A 85 -12.33 17.44 14.33
N ASP A 86 -13.45 17.63 15.03
CA ASP A 86 -13.81 16.91 16.25
C ASP A 86 -14.67 15.68 15.93
N SER A 87 -14.35 14.52 16.53
CA SER A 87 -14.43 13.21 15.87
C SER A 87 -15.19 12.15 16.67
N THR A 88 -16.52 12.14 16.60
CA THR A 88 -17.28 10.95 17.08
C THR A 88 -18.52 10.62 16.25
N THR A 89 -19.19 11.61 15.66
CA THR A 89 -20.54 11.40 15.08
C THR A 89 -20.54 10.99 13.61
N TYR A 90 -19.47 11.27 12.84
CA TYR A 90 -19.42 10.96 11.40
C TYR A 90 -19.00 9.51 11.07
N SER A 91 -18.28 8.85 11.99
CA SER A 91 -17.66 7.54 11.75
C SER A 91 -18.68 6.38 11.72
N MET A 92 -19.86 6.56 12.34
CA MET A 92 -20.94 5.55 12.33
C MET A 92 -21.89 5.68 11.13
N PHE A 93 -22.00 6.84 10.50
CA PHE A 93 -22.95 7.08 9.40
C PHE A 93 -22.44 6.56 8.04
N GLU A 94 -21.13 6.60 7.79
CA GLU A 94 -20.47 5.93 6.64
C GLU A 94 -20.38 4.40 6.81
N PHE A 95 -20.67 3.87 8.00
CA PHE A 95 -20.58 2.44 8.25
C PHE A 95 -21.71 1.65 7.57
N ILE A 96 -22.88 2.28 7.35
CA ILE A 96 -24.13 1.62 6.96
C ILE A 96 -24.53 1.93 5.51
N THR A 97 -24.13 3.08 4.95
CA THR A 97 -24.49 3.51 3.59
C THR A 97 -23.55 2.98 2.50
N GLY A 98 -23.36 1.66 2.44
CA GLY A 98 -23.14 0.92 1.18
C GLY A 98 -21.74 0.88 0.57
N GLY A 99 -21.28 -0.35 0.26
CA GLY A 99 -20.08 -0.58 -0.57
C GLY A 99 -20.17 0.04 -1.97
N ILE A 100 -21.39 0.27 -2.49
CA ILE A 100 -21.61 1.00 -3.76
C ILE A 100 -21.26 2.48 -3.61
N THR A 101 -21.71 3.13 -2.54
CA THR A 101 -21.36 4.53 -2.25
C THR A 101 -19.85 4.70 -2.11
N ASN A 102 -19.20 3.79 -1.38
CA ASN A 102 -17.75 3.80 -1.25
C ASN A 102 -17.05 3.63 -2.62
N ALA A 103 -17.53 2.71 -3.46
CA ALA A 103 -16.99 2.52 -4.81
C ALA A 103 -17.15 3.76 -5.70
N ILE A 104 -18.30 4.43 -5.66
CA ILE A 104 -18.58 5.66 -6.42
C ILE A 104 -17.71 6.82 -5.90
N ILE A 105 -17.59 6.97 -4.58
CA ILE A 105 -16.73 7.99 -3.95
C ILE A 105 -15.29 7.78 -4.40
N ILE A 106 -14.76 6.55 -4.28
CA ILE A 106 -13.41 6.22 -4.74
C ILE A 106 -13.24 6.54 -6.23
N ALA A 107 -14.25 6.24 -7.08
CA ALA A 107 -14.26 6.58 -8.50
C ALA A 107 -14.05 8.07 -8.73
N ILE A 108 -14.91 8.88 -8.11
CA ILE A 108 -14.98 10.32 -8.31
C ILE A 108 -13.69 10.97 -7.83
N PHE A 109 -13.23 10.64 -6.60
CA PHE A 109 -11.99 11.19 -6.07
C PHE A 109 -10.77 10.78 -6.91
N SER A 110 -10.75 9.56 -7.44
CA SER A 110 -9.67 9.08 -8.31
C SER A 110 -9.63 9.84 -9.64
N MET A 111 -10.79 10.03 -10.29
CA MET A 111 -10.90 10.81 -11.52
C MET A 111 -10.49 12.27 -11.30
N ILE A 112 -10.94 12.90 -10.22
CA ILE A 112 -10.54 14.27 -9.85
C ILE A 112 -9.03 14.36 -9.67
N LEU A 113 -8.41 13.39 -8.99
CA LEU A 113 -6.96 13.34 -8.79
C LEU A 113 -6.19 13.22 -10.11
N ILE A 114 -6.66 12.38 -11.04
CA ILE A 114 -6.05 12.23 -12.38
C ILE A 114 -6.16 13.53 -13.17
N ILE A 115 -7.35 14.13 -13.26
CA ILE A 115 -7.58 15.38 -13.98
C ILE A 115 -6.68 16.49 -13.44
N ARG A 116 -6.59 16.60 -12.11
CA ARG A 116 -5.71 17.59 -11.46
C ARG A 116 -4.23 17.31 -11.71
N LEU A 117 -3.79 16.05 -11.68
CA LEU A 117 -2.43 15.69 -12.06
C LEU A 117 -2.10 16.18 -13.48
N ILE A 118 -3.01 15.95 -14.43
CA ILE A 118 -2.81 16.36 -15.81
C ILE A 118 -2.74 17.90 -15.90
N LYS A 119 -3.68 18.61 -15.26
CA LYS A 119 -3.69 20.08 -15.21
C LYS A 119 -2.44 20.65 -14.53
N GLN A 120 -1.98 20.03 -13.44
CA GLN A 120 -0.83 20.48 -12.67
C GLN A 120 0.49 20.24 -13.43
N LYS A 121 0.59 19.12 -14.15
CA LYS A 121 1.71 18.87 -15.09
C LYS A 121 1.79 19.96 -16.15
N HIS A 122 0.64 20.40 -16.66
CA HIS A 122 0.58 21.43 -17.68
C HIS A 122 0.94 22.82 -17.14
N ARG A 123 0.50 23.17 -15.92
CA ARG A 123 0.79 24.49 -15.31
C ARG A 123 2.22 24.65 -14.81
N LEU A 124 2.80 23.62 -14.21
CA LEU A 124 4.08 23.73 -13.52
C LEU A 124 5.19 23.10 -14.35
N ASN A 125 5.63 23.75 -15.43
CA ASN A 125 6.72 23.31 -16.31
C ASN A 125 8.11 23.12 -15.60
N GLN A 126 8.14 23.04 -14.26
CA GLN A 126 9.31 22.79 -13.42
C GLN A 126 9.48 21.29 -13.08
N GLN A 127 10.58 20.71 -13.55
CA GLN A 127 10.82 19.26 -13.53
C GLN A 127 11.18 18.65 -12.15
N LEU A 128 11.60 19.43 -11.16
CA LEU A 128 12.31 18.89 -9.99
C LEU A 128 11.39 18.38 -8.86
N ASN A 129 10.31 19.08 -8.52
CA ASN A 129 9.36 18.60 -7.48
C ASN A 129 8.35 17.57 -8.01
N TRP A 130 8.14 17.50 -9.32
CA TRP A 130 7.17 16.60 -9.96
C TRP A 130 7.46 15.11 -9.73
N ARG A 131 8.75 14.72 -9.71
CA ARG A 131 9.16 13.32 -9.57
C ARG A 131 8.73 12.70 -8.24
N LYS A 132 8.58 13.50 -7.18
CA LYS A 132 8.16 13.03 -5.86
C LYS A 132 6.65 12.80 -5.79
N HIS A 133 5.86 13.76 -6.28
CA HIS A 133 4.39 13.66 -6.28
C HIS A 133 3.87 12.57 -7.23
N ARG A 134 4.49 12.39 -8.41
CA ARG A 134 4.06 11.39 -9.40
C ARG A 134 4.06 9.96 -8.85
N LYS A 135 5.06 9.58 -8.06
CA LYS A 135 5.18 8.20 -7.54
C LYS A 135 4.02 7.84 -6.61
N MET A 136 3.69 8.75 -5.70
CA MET A 136 2.61 8.56 -4.73
C MET A 136 1.24 8.47 -5.41
N THR A 137 1.00 9.25 -6.45
CA THR A 137 -0.27 9.17 -7.19
C THR A 137 -0.35 7.94 -8.08
N ILE A 138 0.76 7.50 -8.69
CA ILE A 138 0.79 6.22 -9.41
C ILE A 138 0.42 5.07 -8.48
N GLN A 139 0.92 5.05 -7.23
CA GLN A 139 0.52 4.04 -6.24
C GLN A 139 -0.99 3.99 -6.07
N LEU A 140 -1.59 5.15 -5.84
CA LEU A 140 -3.02 5.24 -5.54
C LEU A 140 -3.84 4.83 -6.76
N LEU A 141 -3.44 5.28 -7.94
CA LEU A 141 -4.08 4.89 -9.20
C LEU A 141 -3.97 3.38 -9.43
N SER A 142 -2.81 2.78 -9.17
CA SER A 142 -2.62 1.33 -9.28
C SER A 142 -3.50 0.57 -8.31
N ILE A 143 -3.66 1.05 -7.07
CA ILE A 143 -4.58 0.43 -6.09
C ILE A 143 -6.02 0.51 -6.60
N VAL A 144 -6.46 1.68 -7.05
CA VAL A 144 -7.84 1.87 -7.55
C VAL A 144 -8.12 1.00 -8.77
N LEU A 145 -7.17 0.93 -9.72
CA LEU A 145 -7.28 0.05 -10.89
C LEU A 145 -7.36 -1.43 -10.48
N LEU A 146 -6.58 -1.84 -9.47
CA LEU A 146 -6.63 -3.19 -8.91
C LEU A 146 -8.04 -3.51 -8.39
N PHE A 147 -8.62 -2.60 -7.59
CA PHE A 147 -9.98 -2.74 -7.09
C PHE A 147 -10.98 -2.82 -8.24
N TYR A 148 -10.91 -1.96 -9.25
CA TYR A 148 -11.84 -2.04 -10.38
C TYR A 148 -11.72 -3.34 -11.17
N ILE A 149 -10.52 -3.81 -11.47
CA ILE A 149 -10.33 -5.01 -12.29
C ILE A 149 -10.87 -6.25 -11.57
N PHE A 150 -10.59 -6.38 -10.27
CA PHE A 150 -10.87 -7.62 -9.54
C PHE A 150 -12.18 -7.60 -8.72
N TYR A 151 -12.70 -6.42 -8.34
CA TYR A 151 -13.95 -6.31 -7.57
C TYR A 151 -15.19 -6.11 -8.44
N LEU A 152 -15.05 -5.40 -9.57
CA LEU A 152 -16.17 -5.05 -10.44
C LEU A 152 -16.92 -6.28 -10.97
N PRO A 153 -16.28 -7.43 -11.31
CA PRO A 153 -17.00 -8.65 -11.66
C PRO A 153 -17.99 -9.09 -10.59
N SER A 154 -17.58 -9.10 -9.31
CA SER A 154 -18.44 -9.48 -8.18
C SER A 154 -19.62 -8.53 -8.00
N VAL A 155 -19.41 -7.22 -8.21
CA VAL A 155 -20.49 -6.23 -8.17
C VAL A 155 -21.49 -6.45 -9.31
N ILE A 156 -21.01 -6.67 -10.54
CA ILE A 156 -21.89 -6.95 -11.69
C ILE A 156 -22.74 -8.20 -11.43
N ILE A 157 -22.13 -9.29 -10.96
CA ILE A 157 -22.85 -10.54 -10.69
C ILE A 157 -23.88 -10.33 -9.58
N GLY A 158 -23.54 -9.58 -8.52
CA GLY A 158 -24.47 -9.19 -7.49
C GLY A 158 -25.66 -8.41 -8.04
N ILE A 159 -25.45 -7.47 -8.96
CA ILE A 159 -26.53 -6.73 -9.63
C ILE A 159 -27.41 -7.69 -10.44
N LEU A 160 -26.82 -8.58 -11.25
CA LEU A 160 -27.57 -9.56 -12.04
C LEU A 160 -28.45 -10.47 -11.17
N PHE A 161 -27.94 -10.92 -10.02
CA PHE A 161 -28.71 -11.70 -9.06
C PHE A 161 -29.92 -10.91 -8.53
N ASN A 162 -29.73 -9.63 -8.19
CA ASN A 162 -30.82 -8.76 -7.74
C ASN A 162 -31.84 -8.43 -8.86
N CYS A 163 -31.45 -8.53 -10.13
CA CYS A 163 -32.35 -8.43 -11.28
C CYS A 163 -33.20 -9.69 -11.52
N GLY A 164 -33.11 -10.70 -10.66
CA GLY A 164 -33.92 -11.92 -10.75
C GLY A 164 -33.32 -13.02 -11.62
N VAL A 165 -32.03 -12.93 -11.98
CA VAL A 165 -31.35 -14.04 -12.67
C VAL A 165 -31.26 -15.24 -11.70
N PRO A 166 -31.67 -16.46 -12.12
CA PRO A 166 -31.66 -17.64 -11.25
C PRO A 166 -30.26 -17.96 -10.71
N TYR A 167 -30.19 -18.32 -9.43
CA TYR A 167 -28.93 -18.65 -8.74
C TYR A 167 -28.15 -19.77 -9.42
N SER A 168 -28.83 -20.79 -9.96
CA SER A 168 -28.21 -21.92 -10.66
C SER A 168 -27.30 -21.52 -11.82
N ASN A 169 -27.63 -20.41 -12.50
CA ASN A 169 -26.86 -19.91 -13.63
C ASN A 169 -25.68 -19.03 -13.18
N LEU A 170 -25.74 -18.50 -11.95
CA LEU A 170 -24.76 -17.57 -11.40
C LEU A 170 -23.83 -18.22 -10.38
N GLU A 171 -24.10 -19.43 -9.89
CA GLU A 171 -23.33 -20.07 -8.82
C GLU A 171 -21.82 -20.12 -9.13
N TYR A 172 -21.45 -20.61 -10.31
CA TYR A 172 -20.05 -20.65 -10.75
C TYR A 172 -19.45 -19.26 -10.90
N LEU A 173 -20.19 -18.32 -11.51
CA LEU A 173 -19.74 -16.95 -11.71
C LEU A 173 -19.51 -16.23 -10.37
N LEU A 174 -20.40 -16.41 -9.40
CA LEU A 174 -20.30 -15.88 -8.04
C LEU A 174 -19.05 -16.44 -7.34
N ALA A 175 -18.83 -17.75 -7.41
CA ALA A 175 -17.63 -18.38 -6.84
C ALA A 175 -16.34 -17.82 -7.45
N TYR A 176 -16.28 -17.69 -8.79
CA TYR A 176 -15.13 -17.09 -9.46
C TYR A 176 -14.96 -15.61 -9.12
N GLY A 177 -16.05 -14.81 -9.09
CA GLY A 177 -16.00 -13.40 -8.73
C GLY A 177 -15.44 -13.19 -7.32
N GLN A 178 -15.93 -13.96 -6.35
CA GLN A 178 -15.41 -13.94 -4.99
C GLN A 178 -13.93 -14.35 -4.95
N PHE A 179 -13.57 -15.41 -5.67
CA PHE A 179 -12.18 -15.81 -5.79
C PHE A 179 -11.29 -14.70 -6.37
N PHE A 180 -11.75 -13.99 -7.40
CA PHE A 180 -11.05 -12.87 -8.00
C PHE A 180 -10.85 -11.71 -7.03
N SER A 181 -11.81 -11.43 -6.15
CA SER A 181 -11.67 -10.36 -5.16
C SER A 181 -10.55 -10.60 -4.15
N TYR A 182 -10.18 -11.85 -3.85
CA TYR A 182 -9.03 -12.15 -2.98
C TYR A 182 -7.70 -11.73 -3.62
N TYR A 183 -7.60 -11.70 -4.95
CA TYR A 183 -6.40 -11.19 -5.62
C TYR A 183 -6.12 -9.72 -5.30
N ILE A 184 -7.14 -8.94 -4.89
CA ILE A 184 -6.94 -7.57 -4.43
C ILE A 184 -6.06 -7.59 -3.18
N ASN A 185 -6.44 -8.35 -2.17
CA ASN A 185 -5.71 -8.46 -0.90
C ASN A 185 -4.30 -9.01 -1.14
N PHE A 186 -4.18 -10.02 -2.01
CA PHE A 186 -2.90 -10.59 -2.41
C PHE A 186 -1.98 -9.60 -3.12
N LEU A 187 -2.49 -8.82 -4.09
CA LEU A 187 -1.68 -7.93 -4.93
C LEU A 187 -1.40 -6.57 -4.28
N LEU A 188 -2.25 -6.12 -3.35
CA LEU A 188 -2.13 -4.82 -2.68
C LEU A 188 -0.75 -4.61 -2.00
N PRO A 189 -0.17 -5.60 -1.28
CA PRO A 189 1.19 -5.53 -0.77
C PRO A 189 2.25 -5.27 -1.83
N PHE A 190 2.15 -5.92 -2.99
CA PHE A 190 3.12 -5.77 -4.06
C PHE A 190 3.02 -4.40 -4.73
N VAL A 191 1.79 -3.90 -4.95
CA VAL A 191 1.56 -2.54 -5.45
C VAL A 191 2.09 -1.48 -4.48
N CYS A 192 1.88 -1.68 -3.17
CA CYS A 192 2.41 -0.79 -2.13
C CYS A 192 3.94 -0.85 -2.05
N ALA A 193 4.52 -2.05 -2.03
CA ALA A 193 5.95 -2.26 -1.92
C ALA A 193 6.71 -1.71 -3.13
N GLY A 194 6.17 -1.89 -4.34
CA GLY A 194 6.74 -1.35 -5.57
C GLY A 194 6.87 0.17 -5.58
N THR A 195 6.01 0.86 -4.83
CA THR A 195 5.97 2.33 -4.81
C THR A 195 6.80 2.97 -3.71
N LEU A 196 7.18 2.22 -2.66
CA LEU A 196 8.04 2.70 -1.58
C LEU A 196 9.52 2.61 -1.99
N PRO A 197 10.18 3.73 -2.39
CA PRO A 197 11.56 3.67 -2.90
C PRO A 197 12.56 3.21 -1.83
N HIS A 198 12.29 3.55 -0.56
CA HIS A 198 13.12 3.12 0.57
C HIS A 198 13.00 1.61 0.81
N LEU A 199 11.78 1.08 0.75
CA LEU A 199 11.54 -0.35 0.92
C LEU A 199 12.16 -1.14 -0.23
N ARG A 200 12.03 -0.65 -1.47
CA ARG A 200 12.71 -1.25 -2.63
C ARG A 200 14.23 -1.26 -2.48
N LYS A 201 14.84 -0.18 -1.96
CA LYS A 201 16.28 -0.13 -1.69
C LYS A 201 16.66 -1.12 -0.58
N LYS A 202 15.87 -1.20 0.50
CA LYS A 202 16.11 -2.13 1.61
C LYS A 202 15.96 -3.59 1.17
N ILE A 203 14.86 -3.95 0.50
CA ILE A 203 14.64 -5.28 -0.08
C ILE A 203 15.76 -5.63 -1.06
N LYS A 204 16.15 -4.71 -1.95
CA LYS A 204 17.27 -4.95 -2.87
C LYS A 204 18.58 -5.18 -2.11
N ASN A 205 18.84 -4.45 -1.04
CA ASN A 205 20.03 -4.64 -0.21
C ASN A 205 19.98 -5.97 0.56
N THR A 206 18.81 -6.36 1.09
CA THR A 206 18.60 -7.63 1.79
C THR A 206 18.67 -8.82 0.84
N LEU A 207 18.09 -8.73 -0.36
CA LEU A 207 18.20 -9.77 -1.40
C LEU A 207 19.59 -9.80 -2.05
N ARG A 208 20.34 -8.69 -2.03
CA ARG A 208 21.76 -8.63 -2.42
C ARG A 208 22.71 -9.07 -1.32
N ILE A 209 22.22 -9.68 -0.24
CA ILE A 209 23.05 -10.51 0.64
C ILE A 209 23.39 -11.81 -0.13
N GLY A 210 24.08 -11.67 -1.26
CA GLY A 210 25.16 -12.58 -1.59
C GLY A 210 26.32 -12.27 -0.65
N PRO A 211 27.28 -13.19 -0.45
CA PRO A 211 28.36 -13.00 0.49
C PRO A 211 29.01 -11.65 0.21
N VAL A 212 28.90 -10.75 1.19
CA VAL A 212 29.78 -9.60 1.26
C VAL A 212 31.15 -10.21 1.46
N TYR A 213 31.82 -10.53 0.35
CA TYR A 213 33.26 -10.61 0.32
C TYR A 213 33.68 -9.23 0.80
N THR A 214 34.00 -9.13 2.09
CA THR A 214 34.78 -8.06 2.66
C THR A 214 36.04 -8.02 1.84
N ARG A 215 35.98 -7.24 0.75
CA ARG A 215 37.13 -6.83 -0.01
C ARG A 215 37.94 -6.05 1.00
N GLY A 216 38.95 -6.71 1.57
CA GLY A 216 39.89 -6.09 2.46
C GLY A 216 40.40 -4.83 1.77
N THR A 217 39.90 -3.69 2.23
CA THR A 217 40.57 -2.42 2.04
C THR A 217 41.88 -2.56 2.79
N VAL A 218 42.90 -3.03 2.08
CA VAL A 218 44.29 -2.75 2.40
C VAL A 218 44.37 -1.21 2.38
N GLU A 219 44.40 -0.61 3.56
CA GLU A 219 44.78 0.80 3.68
C GLU A 219 46.16 0.96 3.03
N PRO A 220 46.32 1.85 2.04
CA PRO A 220 47.65 2.23 1.61
C PRO A 220 48.28 3.02 2.75
N THR A 221 49.32 2.45 3.34
CA THR A 221 50.20 3.05 4.34
C THR A 221 50.84 4.34 3.77
N GLN A 222 50.12 5.45 3.77
CA GLN A 222 50.63 6.76 3.34
C GLN A 222 51.47 7.47 4.43
N ASN A 223 51.62 6.87 5.61
CA ASN A 223 52.25 7.54 6.76
C ASN A 223 53.79 7.45 6.83
N THR A 224 54.49 6.83 5.87
CA THR A 224 55.96 6.68 5.97
C THR A 224 56.75 7.73 5.18
N ILE A 225 56.15 8.42 4.20
CA ILE A 225 56.91 9.35 3.34
C ILE A 225 56.84 10.81 3.84
N GLN A 226 55.77 11.22 4.51
CA GLN A 226 55.61 12.63 4.91
C GLN A 226 56.37 13.02 6.19
N ARG A 227 56.88 12.05 6.97
CA ARG A 227 57.72 12.32 8.15
C ARG A 227 59.20 12.55 7.85
N ARG A 228 59.69 12.33 6.63
CA ARG A 228 61.09 12.63 6.27
C ARG A 228 61.31 14.04 5.72
N ALA A 229 60.27 14.76 5.34
CA ALA A 229 60.41 16.11 4.78
C ALA A 229 60.41 17.22 5.83
N THR A 230 59.99 16.95 7.07
CA THR A 230 59.90 17.96 8.14
C THR A 230 61.18 18.07 8.99
N ASP A 231 62.03 17.04 8.99
CA ASP A 231 63.29 17.05 9.77
C ASP A 231 64.47 17.72 9.04
N GLN A 232 64.35 18.05 7.74
CA GLN A 232 65.40 18.77 7.02
C GLN A 232 65.29 20.30 7.13
N ASN A 233 64.21 20.85 7.68
CA ASN A 233 63.99 22.31 7.72
C ASN A 233 64.33 22.97 9.08
N SER A 234 64.80 22.22 10.07
CA SER A 234 65.09 22.75 11.41
C SER A 234 66.58 23.04 11.71
N ASN A 235 67.50 22.75 10.77
CA ASN A 235 68.95 22.91 11.00
C ASN A 235 69.63 24.08 10.27
N SER A 236 68.89 24.99 9.60
CA SER A 236 69.48 26.09 8.82
C SER A 236 69.49 27.48 9.49
N HIS A 237 69.11 27.61 10.77
CA HIS A 237 69.04 28.91 11.46
C HIS A 237 69.78 28.96 12.81
N ARG A 238 71.07 28.60 12.81
CA ARG A 238 72.03 29.05 13.84
C ARG A 238 73.34 29.42 13.16
N ASN A 239 73.50 30.69 12.85
CA ASN A 239 74.78 31.38 12.66
C ASN A 239 74.46 32.88 12.45
N CYS A 240 74.38 33.61 13.56
CA CYS A 240 74.66 35.03 13.75
C CYS A 240 74.62 35.29 15.26
#